data_AF-A0A078FCS4-F1
#
_entry.id   AF-A0A078FCS4-F1
#
_cell.length_a   1.000
_cell.length_b   1.000
_cell.length_c   1.000
_cell.angle_alpha   90.00
_cell.angle_beta   90.00
_cell.angle_gamma   90.00
#
_symmetry.space_group_name_H-M   'P 1'
#
loop_
_entity.id
_entity.type
_entity.pdbx_description
1 polymer ?
#
loop_
_entity_poly.entity_id
_entity_poly.type
_entity_poly.pdbx_seq_one_letter_code
_entity_poly.pdbx_strand_id
1 'polypeptide(L)'
;MFWFLQSPMALKLFLFALLISLPTSLSSTASKGKEQKPKFNPYRYKFIDKASTFASSSSSSFSSNGRDSTYDYIVIGGGTAGCPLAATLSRNFSVLVLERGGVPFTNANVSFLRNFHIGLADTSASSASQAFVSTDGVYNARARVLGGGSCINAGFYSRADAAFVKRAGWDPKLVNESYPWVEREIVHQPKLTLWQKALRDSLLEVGVRPFNGFTYDHVSGTKIGGTIFDRFGRRHTAAELLAYANPQKLRVLIYATVQKIVFDTSGTRPRVTGVIFKDENGNQHQALLSNRQGSEVILSSGAIGSPQMLMLSGIGPKKELQRLKIPLVLENEHVGKGMADNPMNTILVPSKQPIEQSLIQTVGITKMGVYVEASTGFGQSPESIHTHYGVMSDKNELFSTIPAKQRRPEATQAYIRRNKYQLHEAFNGSFILEKLAYPISRGHLSLLNTNVDDNPSVTFNYFKHPVDLQRCVEAIRLVSKVVTSKRFLNYTQCDKQNVHEMLSLSVKANINLRPKQVNDTKSMAQFCKDTVVTIWHYHGGCLVGKVVSPDRKVLGVNRLRVIDGSTFDESPGTNPQATVMMMGRYMGVKILRKRLGNKAGV
;
A
#
# COMPACT_ATOMS: atom_id res chain seq x y z
N MET A 1 -37.73 -39.82 -34.59
CA MET A 1 -37.01 -40.94 -35.22
C MET A 1 -35.67 -40.38 -35.72
N PHE A 2 -34.55 -40.75 -35.06
CA PHE A 2 -33.10 -40.61 -35.41
C PHE A 2 -32.55 -39.20 -35.80
N TRP A 3 -31.64 -38.50 -35.07
CA TRP A 3 -30.16 -38.68 -34.86
C TRP A 3 -29.41 -39.02 -36.18
N PHE A 4 -28.34 -38.37 -36.70
CA PHE A 4 -27.18 -37.66 -36.10
C PHE A 4 -26.22 -37.10 -37.22
N LEU A 5 -25.32 -36.15 -36.88
CA LEU A 5 -23.98 -35.82 -37.46
C LEU A 5 -23.92 -35.20 -38.90
N GLN A 6 -23.09 -34.21 -39.30
CA GLN A 6 -21.72 -33.79 -38.95
C GLN A 6 -21.35 -32.39 -39.55
N SER A 7 -20.80 -31.50 -38.71
CA SER A 7 -19.56 -30.68 -38.88
C SER A 7 -19.37 -29.58 -39.98
N PRO A 8 -18.77 -28.41 -39.65
CA PRO A 8 -18.60 -27.24 -40.53
C PRO A 8 -17.14 -26.96 -40.97
N MET A 9 -16.89 -26.77 -42.27
CA MET A 9 -15.70 -26.05 -42.77
C MET A 9 -15.83 -25.75 -44.27
N ALA A 10 -16.24 -24.53 -44.63
CA ALA A 10 -15.92 -23.87 -45.91
C ALA A 10 -16.75 -22.58 -46.09
N LEU A 11 -16.35 -21.47 -45.48
CA LEU A 11 -16.64 -20.14 -46.03
C LEU A 11 -15.62 -19.10 -45.52
N LYS A 12 -14.36 -19.31 -45.90
CA LYS A 12 -13.30 -18.30 -45.85
C LYS A 12 -12.40 -18.55 -47.05
N LEU A 13 -12.76 -17.95 -48.19
CA LEU A 13 -11.90 -17.78 -49.36
C LEU A 13 -12.75 -17.07 -50.41
N PHE A 14 -12.78 -15.75 -50.39
CA PHE A 14 -12.87 -14.91 -51.59
C PHE A 14 -12.58 -13.48 -51.15
N LEU A 15 -11.70 -12.82 -51.90
CA LEU A 15 -11.20 -11.44 -51.72
C LEU A 15 -9.90 -11.31 -50.91
N PHE A 16 -8.83 -11.90 -51.44
CA PHE A 16 -7.52 -11.24 -51.46
C PHE A 16 -6.80 -11.53 -52.78
N ALA A 17 -6.28 -10.46 -53.39
CA ALA A 17 -5.24 -10.38 -54.44
C ALA A 17 -5.59 -10.59 -55.93
N LEU A 18 -5.58 -9.48 -56.68
CA LEU A 18 -4.80 -9.25 -57.92
C LEU A 18 -4.79 -7.71 -58.17
N LEU A 19 -3.71 -6.98 -57.87
CA LEU A 19 -2.59 -6.57 -58.76
C LEU A 19 -3.00 -5.65 -59.93
N ILE A 20 -2.71 -4.33 -59.85
CA ILE A 20 -1.63 -3.56 -60.55
C ILE A 20 -2.12 -2.79 -61.80
N SER A 21 -1.99 -1.45 -61.79
CA SER A 21 -1.30 -0.66 -62.84
C SER A 21 -1.17 0.85 -62.49
N LEU A 22 0.00 1.40 -62.82
CA LEU A 22 0.63 2.73 -62.56
C LEU A 22 -0.06 3.94 -63.27
N PRO A 23 0.37 5.24 -63.18
CA PRO A 23 1.68 5.80 -62.78
C PRO A 23 1.73 7.09 -61.93
N THR A 24 2.97 7.48 -61.60
CA THR A 24 3.45 8.72 -60.95
C THR A 24 3.40 9.95 -61.87
N SER A 25 2.88 11.10 -61.38
CA SER A 25 3.49 12.46 -61.46
C SER A 25 2.48 13.60 -61.19
N LEU A 26 3.04 14.78 -60.81
CA LEU A 26 2.46 16.14 -60.72
C LEU A 26 1.89 16.66 -59.37
N SER A 27 2.79 17.28 -58.61
CA SER A 27 2.73 18.63 -58.01
C SER A 27 1.35 19.34 -57.90
N SER A 28 0.95 19.71 -56.69
CA SER A 28 0.34 21.05 -56.43
C SER A 28 0.60 21.55 -55.00
N THR A 29 0.83 22.85 -54.91
CA THR A 29 1.17 23.66 -53.73
C THR A 29 -0.04 24.03 -52.89
N ALA A 30 0.00 23.86 -51.55
CA ALA A 30 -0.74 24.73 -50.61
C ALA A 30 -0.38 24.52 -49.12
N SER A 31 0.18 25.59 -48.54
CA SER A 31 0.17 26.09 -47.16
C SER A 31 0.45 25.16 -45.95
N LYS A 32 1.52 25.52 -45.24
CA LYS A 32 1.88 25.10 -43.88
C LYS A 32 0.85 25.63 -42.86
N GLY A 33 -0.08 24.79 -42.44
CA GLY A 33 -0.71 24.87 -41.13
C GLY A 33 -0.26 23.67 -40.30
N LYS A 34 0.64 23.84 -39.34
CA LYS A 34 0.91 22.80 -38.34
C LYS A 34 -0.31 22.73 -37.41
N GLU A 35 -1.34 21.98 -37.83
CA GLU A 35 -2.29 21.42 -36.87
C GLU A 35 -1.48 20.57 -35.88
N GLN A 36 -1.33 21.05 -34.66
CA GLN A 36 -0.86 20.20 -33.57
C GLN A 36 -1.92 19.12 -33.37
N LYS A 37 -1.65 17.93 -33.92
CA LYS A 37 -2.42 16.73 -33.60
C LYS A 37 -2.57 16.66 -32.07
N PRO A 38 -3.78 16.47 -31.53
CA PRO A 38 -3.98 16.40 -30.08
C PRO A 38 -3.08 15.31 -29.52
N LYS A 39 -2.13 15.68 -28.65
CA LYS A 39 -1.29 14.71 -27.94
C LYS A 39 -2.21 13.80 -27.17
N PHE A 40 -2.28 12.53 -27.58
CA PHE A 40 -2.96 11.48 -26.85
C PHE A 40 -2.37 11.45 -25.42
N ASN A 41 -3.20 11.71 -24.41
CA ASN A 41 -2.79 11.49 -23.02
C ASN A 41 -3.08 10.02 -22.68
N PRO A 42 -2.05 9.17 -22.49
CA PRO A 42 -2.25 7.76 -22.16
C PRO A 42 -2.74 7.54 -20.72
N TYR A 43 -2.82 8.60 -19.91
CA TYR A 43 -3.23 8.55 -18.52
C TYR A 43 -4.69 8.98 -18.38
N ARG A 44 -5.42 8.32 -17.46
CA ARG A 44 -6.85 8.58 -17.19
C ARG A 44 -7.18 10.05 -16.92
N TYR A 45 -6.24 10.83 -16.37
CA TYR A 45 -6.43 12.22 -16.00
C TYR A 45 -5.41 13.14 -16.70
N LYS A 46 -5.90 14.26 -17.24
CA LYS A 46 -5.09 15.20 -18.06
C LYS A 46 -3.94 15.89 -17.32
N PHE A 47 -3.98 15.92 -16.00
CA PHE A 47 -2.97 16.54 -15.13
C PHE A 47 -1.88 15.57 -14.63
N ILE A 48 -1.90 14.31 -15.11
CA ILE A 48 -0.85 13.32 -14.84
C ILE A 48 0.12 13.33 -16.01
N ASP A 49 1.40 13.52 -15.72
CA ASP A 49 2.48 13.48 -16.69
C ASP A 49 3.69 12.70 -16.14
N LYS A 50 4.61 12.28 -17.02
CA LYS A 50 5.92 11.76 -16.59
C LYS A 50 6.78 12.87 -16.03
N ALA A 51 7.68 12.54 -15.11
CA ALA A 51 8.61 13.47 -14.49
C ALA A 51 9.49 14.21 -15.51
N SER A 52 9.94 13.56 -16.58
CA SER A 52 10.73 14.18 -17.66
C SER A 52 10.04 15.33 -18.40
N THR A 53 8.72 15.46 -18.28
CA THR A 53 7.96 16.62 -18.82
C THR A 53 8.12 17.89 -17.99
N PHE A 54 8.75 17.79 -16.83
CA PHE A 54 9.13 18.95 -16.04
C PHE A 54 10.31 19.62 -16.75
N ALA A 55 10.04 20.79 -17.35
CA ALA A 55 10.98 21.45 -18.25
C ALA A 55 12.28 21.85 -17.54
N SER A 56 13.42 21.49 -18.15
CA SER A 56 14.62 22.32 -18.15
C SER A 56 14.33 23.56 -19.02
N SER A 57 14.11 24.72 -18.42
CA SER A 57 13.87 25.95 -19.19
C SER A 57 15.17 26.41 -19.87
N SER A 58 15.44 25.91 -21.08
CA SER A 58 16.42 26.47 -22.01
C SER A 58 15.93 26.30 -23.45
N SER A 59 15.00 27.14 -23.89
CA SER A 59 14.99 27.67 -25.26
C SER A 59 13.97 28.79 -25.40
N SER A 60 14.48 29.85 -26.01
CA SER A 60 13.89 31.13 -26.34
C SER A 60 12.73 30.99 -27.33
N SER A 61 11.51 31.20 -26.84
CA SER A 61 10.40 31.92 -27.52
C SER A 61 9.13 31.76 -26.68
N PHE A 62 9.12 32.36 -25.50
CA PHE A 62 7.90 32.53 -24.72
C PHE A 62 7.51 34.00 -24.72
N SER A 63 6.56 34.30 -25.59
CA SER A 63 5.75 35.52 -25.57
C SER A 63 4.90 35.53 -24.28
N SER A 64 5.15 36.55 -23.45
CA SER A 64 4.30 37.14 -22.40
C SER A 64 3.22 36.27 -21.73
N ASN A 65 3.60 35.54 -20.67
CA ASN A 65 2.84 35.36 -19.42
C ASN A 65 3.65 34.48 -18.44
N GLY A 66 4.56 35.09 -17.68
CA GLY A 66 5.44 34.40 -16.73
C GLY A 66 4.68 33.56 -15.69
N ARG A 67 4.94 32.24 -15.69
CA ARG A 67 4.61 31.32 -14.59
C ARG A 67 5.86 30.51 -14.26
N ASP A 68 6.77 31.13 -13.52
CA ASP A 68 7.93 30.48 -12.93
C ASP A 68 7.49 29.40 -11.92
N SER A 69 7.80 28.13 -12.26
CA SER A 69 8.10 26.90 -11.49
C SER A 69 7.80 26.78 -9.97
N THR A 70 6.81 27.49 -9.42
CA THR A 70 6.49 27.50 -7.99
C THR A 70 5.09 26.96 -7.67
N TYR A 71 4.95 26.30 -6.51
CA TYR A 71 3.69 25.70 -6.06
C TYR A 71 3.34 26.13 -4.63
N ASP A 72 2.07 26.33 -4.35
CA ASP A 72 1.62 26.56 -2.97
C ASP A 72 1.83 25.30 -2.10
N TYR A 73 1.66 24.11 -2.69
CA TYR A 73 1.93 22.84 -2.01
C TYR A 73 2.69 21.89 -2.92
N ILE A 74 3.71 21.24 -2.35
CA ILE A 74 4.37 20.08 -2.98
C ILE A 74 4.12 18.87 -2.09
N VAL A 75 3.40 17.88 -2.61
CA VAL A 75 3.09 16.62 -1.93
C VAL A 75 4.05 15.55 -2.43
N ILE A 76 4.88 15.02 -1.52
CA ILE A 76 5.84 13.96 -1.81
C ILE A 76 5.20 12.61 -1.50
N GLY A 77 4.87 11.86 -2.54
CA GLY A 77 4.15 10.58 -2.48
C GLY A 77 2.67 10.75 -2.84
N GLY A 78 2.29 10.26 -4.00
CA GLY A 78 0.90 10.18 -4.46
C GLY A 78 0.20 8.96 -3.88
N GLY A 79 0.33 8.73 -2.58
CA GLY A 79 -0.13 7.51 -1.91
C GLY A 79 -1.56 7.58 -1.39
N THR A 80 -1.87 6.67 -0.47
CA THR A 80 -3.19 6.53 0.16
C THR A 80 -3.67 7.80 0.86
N ALA A 81 -2.78 8.55 1.52
CA ALA A 81 -3.10 9.87 2.08
C ALA A 81 -2.84 11.02 1.08
N GLY A 82 -1.81 10.88 0.24
CA GLY A 82 -1.35 11.94 -0.67
C GLY A 82 -2.36 12.30 -1.75
N CYS A 83 -3.02 11.31 -2.36
CA CYS A 83 -4.04 11.55 -3.39
C CYS A 83 -5.24 12.38 -2.88
N PRO A 84 -5.98 11.97 -1.83
CA PRO A 84 -7.11 12.75 -1.33
C PRO A 84 -6.69 14.11 -0.77
N LEU A 85 -5.49 14.21 -0.18
CA LEU A 85 -4.92 15.48 0.26
C LEU A 85 -4.72 16.45 -0.92
N ALA A 86 -4.03 15.99 -1.98
CA ALA A 86 -3.74 16.80 -3.16
C ALA A 86 -5.01 17.22 -3.89
N ALA A 87 -5.97 16.29 -4.06
CA ALA A 87 -7.27 16.58 -4.65
C ALA A 87 -7.97 17.71 -3.87
N THR A 88 -7.98 17.62 -2.54
CA THR A 88 -8.59 18.61 -1.66
C THR A 88 -7.90 19.98 -1.77
N LEU A 89 -6.57 20.04 -1.59
CA LEU A 89 -5.82 21.30 -1.63
C LEU A 89 -5.92 22.02 -2.99
N SER A 90 -5.97 21.24 -4.08
CA SER A 90 -6.03 21.78 -5.45
C SER A 90 -7.27 22.60 -5.73
N ARG A 91 -8.34 22.47 -4.94
CA ARG A 91 -9.56 23.29 -5.08
C ARG A 91 -9.24 24.79 -5.08
N ASN A 92 -8.30 25.21 -4.24
CA ASN A 92 -8.00 26.63 -4.05
C ASN A 92 -6.55 27.01 -4.37
N PHE A 93 -5.60 26.07 -4.29
CA PHE A 93 -4.16 26.35 -4.37
C PHE A 93 -3.47 25.54 -5.47
N SER A 94 -2.31 25.99 -5.95
CA SER A 94 -1.48 25.18 -6.87
C SER A 94 -0.79 24.04 -6.13
N VAL A 95 -0.91 22.82 -6.65
CA VAL A 95 -0.41 21.60 -6.02
C VAL A 95 0.41 20.79 -7.01
N LEU A 96 1.63 20.44 -6.63
CA LEU A 96 2.46 19.44 -7.30
C LEU A 96 2.48 18.16 -6.48
N VAL A 97 2.16 17.02 -7.10
CA VAL A 97 2.37 15.69 -6.52
C VAL A 97 3.55 15.04 -7.22
N LEU A 98 4.51 14.53 -6.45
CA LEU A 98 5.65 13.77 -6.94
C LEU A 98 5.53 12.32 -6.48
N GLU A 99 5.32 11.40 -7.42
CA GLU A 99 5.20 9.97 -7.17
C GLU A 99 6.31 9.20 -7.87
N ARG A 100 7.04 8.38 -7.13
CA ARG A 100 8.18 7.60 -7.66
C ARG A 100 7.76 6.44 -8.55
N GLY A 101 6.53 5.93 -8.39
CA GLY A 101 5.98 4.86 -9.20
C GLY A 101 5.22 5.32 -10.45
N GLY A 102 4.71 4.34 -11.20
CA GLY A 102 3.82 4.56 -12.34
C GLY A 102 2.36 4.76 -11.95
N VAL A 103 1.45 4.58 -12.92
CA VAL A 103 -0.02 4.62 -12.70
C VAL A 103 -0.61 3.22 -12.49
N PRO A 104 -1.71 3.09 -11.73
CA PRO A 104 -2.36 1.79 -11.54
C PRO A 104 -3.25 1.39 -12.73
N PHE A 105 -3.83 2.36 -13.45
CA PHE A 105 -4.97 2.15 -14.36
C PHE A 105 -4.69 1.25 -15.57
N THR A 106 -3.45 1.22 -16.04
CA THR A 106 -3.03 0.42 -17.20
C THR A 106 -2.37 -0.89 -16.78
N ASN A 107 -2.22 -1.14 -15.48
CA ASN A 107 -1.60 -2.35 -14.95
C ASN A 107 -2.67 -3.32 -14.46
N ALA A 108 -2.94 -4.37 -15.23
CA ALA A 108 -3.92 -5.39 -14.89
C ALA A 108 -3.55 -6.19 -13.62
N ASN A 109 -2.25 -6.31 -13.29
CA ASN A 109 -1.80 -6.99 -12.07
C ASN A 109 -2.12 -6.19 -10.80
N VAL A 110 -2.27 -4.87 -10.95
CA VAL A 110 -2.70 -3.97 -9.88
C VAL A 110 -4.23 -3.85 -9.85
N SER A 111 -4.85 -3.80 -11.03
CA SER A 111 -6.25 -3.38 -11.19
C SER A 111 -7.29 -4.46 -10.91
N PHE A 112 -6.92 -5.74 -10.76
CA PHE A 112 -7.89 -6.82 -10.58
C PHE A 112 -7.61 -7.69 -9.35
N LEU A 113 -8.67 -8.06 -8.63
CA LEU A 113 -8.63 -8.93 -7.45
C LEU A 113 -7.89 -10.24 -7.74
N ARG A 114 -8.18 -10.85 -8.90
CA ARG A 114 -7.57 -12.12 -9.31
C ARG A 114 -6.05 -12.11 -9.37
N ASN A 115 -5.47 -10.92 -9.60
CA ASN A 115 -4.04 -10.75 -9.73
C ASN A 115 -3.37 -10.21 -8.45
N PHE A 116 -4.09 -10.13 -7.33
CA PHE A 116 -3.57 -9.56 -6.06
C PHE A 116 -2.19 -10.14 -5.67
N HIS A 117 -2.05 -11.47 -5.72
CA HIS A 117 -0.79 -12.14 -5.36
C HIS A 117 0.32 -11.91 -6.41
N ILE A 118 -0.04 -11.84 -7.70
CA ILE A 118 0.89 -11.55 -8.80
C ILE A 118 1.49 -10.15 -8.66
N GLY A 119 0.64 -9.15 -8.35
CA GLY A 119 1.10 -7.78 -8.14
C GLY A 119 2.06 -7.62 -6.96
N LEU A 120 1.92 -8.43 -5.91
CA LEU A 120 2.85 -8.45 -4.77
C LEU A 120 4.17 -9.16 -5.08
N ALA A 121 4.13 -10.18 -5.93
CA ALA A 121 5.27 -10.99 -6.33
C ALA A 121 6.12 -10.37 -7.45
N ASP A 122 5.60 -9.37 -8.16
CA ASP A 122 6.31 -8.68 -9.22
C ASP A 122 7.58 -8.00 -8.69
N THR A 123 8.73 -8.43 -9.20
CA THR A 123 10.07 -7.92 -8.87
C THR A 123 10.68 -7.08 -9.98
N SER A 124 9.91 -6.73 -11.00
CA SER A 124 10.35 -5.86 -12.09
C SER A 124 10.72 -4.47 -11.60
N ALA A 125 11.58 -3.77 -12.35
CA ALA A 125 11.98 -2.41 -12.02
C ALA A 125 10.78 -1.43 -11.99
N SER A 126 9.73 -1.72 -12.76
CA SER A 126 8.47 -0.97 -12.82
C SER A 126 7.38 -1.50 -11.89
N SER A 127 7.67 -2.52 -11.07
CA SER A 127 6.69 -3.12 -10.16
C SER A 127 6.07 -2.09 -9.23
N ALA A 128 4.75 -2.20 -9.07
CA ALA A 128 3.94 -1.43 -8.13
C ALA A 128 4.21 -1.79 -6.66
N SER A 129 4.88 -2.93 -6.43
CA SER A 129 5.29 -3.43 -5.13
C SER A 129 6.82 -3.40 -5.03
N GLN A 130 7.36 -2.88 -3.94
CA GLN A 130 8.76 -2.98 -3.59
C GLN A 130 8.89 -3.86 -2.34
N ALA A 131 9.36 -5.09 -2.53
CA ALA A 131 9.59 -6.02 -1.44
C ALA A 131 10.76 -5.57 -0.55
N PHE A 132 10.67 -5.89 0.74
CA PHE A 132 11.77 -5.79 1.70
C PHE A 132 11.63 -6.90 2.75
N VAL A 133 12.69 -7.12 3.53
CA VAL A 133 12.67 -8.06 4.66
C VAL A 133 13.03 -7.26 5.90
N SER A 134 12.20 -7.35 6.95
CA SER A 134 12.55 -6.72 8.23
C SER A 134 13.77 -7.41 8.83
N THR A 135 14.49 -6.75 9.74
CA THR A 135 15.61 -7.38 10.45
C THR A 135 15.18 -8.58 11.30
N ASP A 136 13.88 -8.69 11.59
CA ASP A 136 13.27 -9.84 12.26
C ASP A 136 13.19 -11.08 11.36
N GLY A 137 13.46 -10.96 10.05
CA GLY A 137 13.35 -12.04 9.07
C GLY A 137 11.95 -12.20 8.47
N VAL A 138 11.08 -11.18 8.57
CA VAL A 138 9.71 -11.23 8.01
C VAL A 138 9.67 -10.52 6.66
N TYR A 139 9.20 -11.22 5.63
CA TYR A 139 8.96 -10.63 4.31
C TYR A 139 7.87 -9.59 4.36
N ASN A 140 8.07 -8.50 3.63
CA ASN A 140 7.18 -7.35 3.63
C ASN A 140 7.23 -6.65 2.27
N ALA A 141 6.30 -5.73 2.04
CA ALA A 141 6.19 -5.00 0.79
C ALA A 141 5.68 -3.58 1.04
N ARG A 142 6.21 -2.61 0.30
CA ARG A 142 5.69 -1.23 0.23
C ARG A 142 5.30 -0.86 -1.18
N ALA A 143 4.30 -0.01 -1.32
CA ALA A 143 3.86 0.44 -2.64
C ALA A 143 4.89 1.35 -3.35
N ARG A 144 4.87 1.30 -4.68
CA ARG A 144 5.63 2.13 -5.61
C ARG A 144 4.77 2.40 -6.85
N VAL A 145 3.64 3.08 -6.64
CA VAL A 145 2.63 3.38 -7.67
C VAL A 145 1.73 4.50 -7.17
N LEU A 146 1.22 5.33 -8.08
CA LEU A 146 0.17 6.31 -7.77
C LEU A 146 -1.05 5.61 -7.15
N GLY A 147 -1.55 6.12 -6.03
CA GLY A 147 -2.55 5.50 -5.16
C GLY A 147 -1.94 4.74 -3.96
N GLY A 148 -0.63 4.46 -3.99
CA GLY A 148 0.11 3.87 -2.87
C GLY A 148 -0.40 2.49 -2.45
N GLY A 149 -0.45 2.23 -1.14
CA GLY A 149 -0.83 0.92 -0.59
C GLY A 149 -2.22 0.43 -1.02
N SER A 150 -3.13 1.34 -1.36
CA SER A 150 -4.47 0.98 -1.88
C SER A 150 -4.41 0.19 -3.20
N CYS A 151 -3.31 0.29 -3.95
CA CYS A 151 -3.09 -0.41 -5.20
C CYS A 151 -2.63 -1.87 -5.02
N ILE A 152 -2.03 -2.21 -3.88
CA ILE A 152 -1.41 -3.54 -3.67
C ILE A 152 -2.01 -4.30 -2.47
N ASN A 153 -2.96 -3.71 -1.74
CA ASN A 153 -3.55 -4.31 -0.54
C ASN A 153 -4.65 -5.34 -0.86
N ALA A 154 -5.16 -6.00 0.18
CA ALA A 154 -6.24 -6.98 0.07
C ALA A 154 -7.66 -6.36 -0.04
N GLY A 155 -7.76 -5.04 -0.10
CA GLY A 155 -8.97 -4.29 -0.43
C GLY A 155 -10.03 -4.14 0.66
N PHE A 156 -9.95 -4.83 1.79
CA PHE A 156 -10.92 -4.71 2.88
C PHE A 156 -10.95 -3.31 3.51
N TYR A 157 -12.15 -2.74 3.62
CA TYR A 157 -12.39 -1.38 4.08
C TYR A 157 -13.17 -1.37 5.40
N SER A 158 -12.57 -0.74 6.42
CA SER A 158 -13.20 -0.46 7.71
C SER A 158 -12.71 0.88 8.22
N ARG A 159 -13.62 1.71 8.71
CA ARG A 159 -13.32 2.97 9.40
C ARG A 159 -12.52 2.71 10.67
N ALA A 160 -11.94 3.79 11.22
CA ALA A 160 -11.25 3.75 12.48
C ALA A 160 -12.18 3.37 13.64
N ASP A 161 -11.60 2.81 14.69
CA ASP A 161 -12.19 2.75 16.00
C ASP A 161 -12.52 4.17 16.51
N ALA A 162 -13.67 4.34 17.15
CA ALA A 162 -14.10 5.66 17.64
C ALA A 162 -13.16 6.19 18.75
N ALA A 163 -12.61 5.30 19.59
CA ALA A 163 -11.66 5.70 20.62
C ALA A 163 -10.30 6.08 20.00
N PHE A 164 -9.88 5.45 18.90
CA PHE A 164 -8.73 5.93 18.11
C PHE A 164 -8.95 7.37 17.62
N VAL A 165 -10.10 7.67 17.01
CA VAL A 165 -10.42 9.05 16.52
C VAL A 165 -10.33 10.06 17.66
N LYS A 166 -10.87 9.71 18.83
CA LYS A 166 -10.79 10.55 20.05
C LYS A 166 -9.34 10.76 20.51
N ARG A 167 -8.54 9.68 20.61
CA ARG A 167 -7.12 9.76 21.01
C ARG A 167 -6.29 10.58 20.02
N ALA A 168 -6.59 10.48 18.72
CA ALA A 168 -5.94 11.26 17.68
C ALA A 168 -6.27 12.77 17.74
N GLY A 169 -7.26 13.17 18.54
CA GLY A 169 -7.71 14.56 18.67
C GLY A 169 -8.34 15.10 17.39
N TRP A 170 -8.99 14.23 16.60
CA TRP A 170 -9.66 14.63 15.37
C TRP A 170 -11.08 15.11 15.64
N ASP A 171 -11.50 16.14 14.91
CA ASP A 171 -12.86 16.66 14.93
C ASP A 171 -13.82 15.58 14.38
N PRO A 172 -14.72 15.04 15.22
CA PRO A 172 -15.63 13.98 14.81
C PRO A 172 -16.53 14.37 13.64
N LYS A 173 -16.94 15.64 13.55
CA LYS A 173 -17.79 16.12 12.45
C LYS A 173 -17.02 16.07 11.15
N LEU A 174 -15.80 16.59 11.12
CA LEU A 174 -14.99 16.57 9.90
C LEU A 174 -14.55 15.14 9.51
N VAL A 175 -14.36 14.24 10.48
CA VAL A 175 -14.16 12.81 10.22
C VAL A 175 -15.39 12.20 9.53
N ASN A 176 -16.58 12.47 10.05
CA ASN A 176 -17.85 12.01 9.49
C ASN A 176 -18.19 12.65 8.12
N GLU A 177 -17.63 13.81 7.79
CA GLU A 177 -17.68 14.39 6.45
C GLU A 177 -16.66 13.76 5.49
N SER A 178 -15.51 13.32 6.02
CA SER A 178 -14.37 12.86 5.22
C SER A 178 -14.47 11.39 4.81
N TYR A 179 -14.99 10.51 5.67
CA TYR A 179 -15.19 9.09 5.33
C TYR A 179 -16.18 8.89 4.16
N PRO A 180 -17.41 9.44 4.19
CA PRO A 180 -18.37 9.27 3.11
C PRO A 180 -17.90 9.83 1.77
N TRP A 181 -17.03 10.84 1.78
CA TRP A 181 -16.43 11.35 0.55
C TRP A 181 -15.53 10.31 -0.13
N VAL A 182 -14.78 9.51 0.64
CA VAL A 182 -14.00 8.40 0.09
C VAL A 182 -14.92 7.25 -0.31
N GLU A 183 -15.89 6.91 0.54
CA GLU A 183 -16.74 5.72 0.38
C GLU A 183 -17.58 5.76 -0.89
N ARG A 184 -18.18 6.92 -1.20
CA ARG A 184 -19.03 7.09 -2.39
C ARG A 184 -18.33 6.81 -3.71
N GLU A 185 -17.00 6.91 -3.74
CA GLU A 185 -16.23 6.85 -4.98
C GLU A 185 -15.62 5.49 -5.26
N ILE A 186 -15.10 4.84 -4.21
CA ILE A 186 -14.20 3.70 -4.39
C ILE A 186 -14.52 2.53 -3.47
N VAL A 187 -15.62 2.57 -2.70
CA VAL A 187 -15.93 1.52 -1.72
C VAL A 187 -17.28 0.89 -2.02
N HIS A 188 -17.30 -0.44 -1.94
CA HIS A 188 -18.44 -1.28 -2.27
C HIS A 188 -18.76 -2.25 -1.13
N GLN A 189 -20.01 -2.72 -1.11
CA GLN A 189 -20.38 -3.88 -0.31
C GLN A 189 -19.98 -5.17 -1.07
N PRO A 190 -19.21 -6.09 -0.45
CA PRO A 190 -18.78 -7.30 -1.14
C PRO A 190 -19.93 -8.30 -1.34
N LYS A 191 -19.87 -9.06 -2.43
CA LYS A 191 -20.66 -10.30 -2.57
C LYS A 191 -20.01 -11.40 -1.73
N LEU A 192 -20.71 -11.85 -0.70
CA LEU A 192 -20.16 -12.78 0.30
C LEU A 192 -19.98 -14.20 -0.28
N THR A 193 -18.74 -14.69 -0.32
CA THR A 193 -18.43 -16.05 -0.79
C THR A 193 -18.77 -17.11 0.25
N LEU A 194 -18.81 -18.39 -0.16
CA LEU A 194 -19.07 -19.51 0.78
C LEU A 194 -18.04 -19.58 1.89
N TRP A 195 -16.76 -19.38 1.58
CA TRP A 195 -15.68 -19.34 2.57
C TRP A 195 -15.89 -18.24 3.61
N GLN A 196 -16.32 -17.06 3.18
CA GLN A 196 -16.56 -15.91 4.06
C GLN A 196 -17.84 -16.08 4.90
N LYS A 197 -18.85 -16.78 4.37
CA LYS A 197 -20.03 -17.24 5.15
C LYS A 197 -19.64 -18.28 6.20
N ALA A 198 -18.75 -19.21 5.84
CA ALA A 198 -18.24 -20.22 6.76
C ALA A 198 -17.53 -19.56 7.94
N LEU A 199 -16.62 -18.63 7.68
CA LEU A 199 -15.97 -17.85 8.74
C LEU A 199 -17.00 -17.14 9.61
N ARG A 200 -17.96 -16.40 9.01
CA ARG A 200 -18.98 -15.64 9.74
C ARG A 200 -19.75 -16.53 10.72
N ASP A 201 -20.30 -17.64 10.25
CA ASP A 201 -21.16 -18.50 11.07
C ASP A 201 -20.35 -19.21 12.16
N SER A 202 -19.10 -19.59 11.84
CA SER A 202 -18.17 -20.22 12.78
C SER A 202 -17.75 -19.27 13.90
N LEU A 203 -17.46 -18.00 13.57
CA LEU A 203 -17.15 -16.97 14.56
C LEU A 203 -18.31 -16.77 15.55
N LEU A 204 -19.56 -16.80 15.07
CA LEU A 204 -20.75 -16.70 15.92
C LEU A 204 -20.96 -17.96 16.78
N GLU A 205 -20.66 -19.14 16.24
CA GLU A 205 -20.70 -20.42 16.97
C GLU A 205 -19.71 -20.41 18.14
N VAL A 206 -18.48 -19.92 17.93
CA VAL A 206 -17.43 -19.89 18.96
C VAL A 206 -17.48 -18.65 19.87
N GLY A 207 -18.52 -17.83 19.76
CA GLY A 207 -18.82 -16.75 20.71
C GLY A 207 -18.31 -15.35 20.33
N VAL A 208 -17.79 -15.12 19.12
CA VAL A 208 -17.42 -13.77 18.64
C VAL A 208 -18.68 -13.03 18.19
N ARG A 209 -19.43 -12.53 19.17
CA ARG A 209 -20.76 -11.92 19.02
C ARG A 209 -20.75 -10.43 19.40
N PRO A 210 -21.75 -9.64 18.95
CA PRO A 210 -22.89 -10.00 18.10
C PRO A 210 -22.53 -10.13 16.61
N PHE A 211 -23.50 -10.48 15.75
CA PHE A 211 -23.39 -10.25 14.31
C PHE A 211 -23.86 -8.84 13.99
N ASN A 212 -22.97 -8.00 13.46
CA ASN A 212 -23.24 -6.59 13.17
C ASN A 212 -23.68 -6.33 11.72
N GLY A 213 -23.97 -7.38 10.95
CA GLY A 213 -24.31 -7.23 9.53
C GLY A 213 -23.16 -6.64 8.70
N PHE A 214 -23.53 -5.88 7.67
CA PHE A 214 -22.60 -5.06 6.91
C PHE A 214 -22.45 -3.69 7.56
N THR A 215 -21.20 -3.27 7.82
CA THR A 215 -20.91 -1.93 8.32
C THR A 215 -19.48 -1.53 7.97
N TYR A 216 -19.24 -0.23 7.73
CA TYR A 216 -17.89 0.29 7.64
C TYR A 216 -17.24 0.49 9.01
N ASP A 217 -18.03 0.63 10.08
CA ASP A 217 -17.50 0.98 11.40
C ASP A 217 -16.70 -0.16 12.01
N HIS A 218 -15.62 0.16 12.73
CA HIS A 218 -14.90 -0.81 13.54
C HIS A 218 -15.69 -1.08 14.83
N VAL A 219 -16.24 -2.28 14.95
CA VAL A 219 -17.12 -2.67 16.08
C VAL A 219 -16.82 -4.09 16.53
N SER A 220 -16.86 -4.35 17.84
CA SER A 220 -16.65 -5.70 18.39
C SER A 220 -17.76 -6.65 17.97
N GLY A 221 -17.41 -7.93 17.79
CA GLY A 221 -18.29 -8.98 17.26
C GLY A 221 -17.90 -9.38 15.84
N THR A 222 -18.80 -10.05 15.14
CA THR A 222 -18.60 -10.48 13.75
C THR A 222 -19.28 -9.50 12.80
N LYS A 223 -18.58 -9.07 11.75
CA LYS A 223 -19.13 -8.15 10.74
C LYS A 223 -18.68 -8.51 9.33
N ILE A 224 -19.40 -7.97 8.35
CA ILE A 224 -18.98 -7.86 6.95
C ILE A 224 -18.50 -6.43 6.73
N GLY A 225 -17.28 -6.26 6.22
CA GLY A 225 -16.71 -4.94 5.92
C GLY A 225 -16.97 -4.48 4.50
N GLY A 226 -16.52 -3.25 4.18
CA GLY A 226 -16.47 -2.77 2.81
C GLY A 226 -15.31 -3.38 2.03
N THR A 227 -15.28 -3.15 0.73
CA THR A 227 -14.15 -3.50 -0.13
C THR A 227 -13.93 -2.42 -1.18
N ILE A 228 -12.69 -2.21 -1.60
CA ILE A 228 -12.37 -1.36 -2.76
C ILE A 228 -12.40 -2.12 -4.10
N PHE A 229 -12.82 -3.39 -4.09
CA PHE A 229 -13.08 -4.16 -5.30
C PHE A 229 -14.56 -4.10 -5.66
N ASP A 230 -14.86 -3.74 -6.91
CA ASP A 230 -16.23 -3.74 -7.40
C ASP A 230 -16.76 -5.18 -7.64
N ARG A 231 -18.02 -5.28 -8.07
CA ARG A 231 -18.69 -6.55 -8.37
C ARG A 231 -18.03 -7.36 -9.49
N PHE A 232 -17.15 -6.75 -10.29
CA PHE A 232 -16.39 -7.38 -11.37
C PHE A 232 -14.95 -7.70 -10.96
N GLY A 233 -14.59 -7.45 -9.69
CA GLY A 233 -13.25 -7.64 -9.16
C GLY A 233 -12.26 -6.56 -9.60
N ARG A 234 -12.72 -5.44 -10.16
CA ARG A 234 -11.85 -4.28 -10.47
C ARG A 234 -11.56 -3.52 -9.18
N ARG A 235 -10.29 -3.23 -8.94
CA ARG A 235 -9.81 -2.43 -7.83
C ARG A 235 -10.04 -0.94 -8.11
N HIS A 236 -10.63 -0.25 -7.16
CA HIS A 236 -10.70 1.20 -7.08
C HIS A 236 -9.68 1.70 -6.06
N THR A 237 -8.81 2.64 -6.42
CA THR A 237 -7.67 3.03 -5.57
C THR A 237 -7.74 4.49 -5.15
N ALA A 238 -6.91 4.90 -4.19
CA ALA A 238 -6.82 6.31 -3.80
C ALA A 238 -6.45 7.23 -4.97
N ALA A 239 -5.83 6.72 -6.05
CA ALA A 239 -5.56 7.50 -7.24
C ALA A 239 -6.83 7.99 -7.95
N GLU A 240 -7.95 7.27 -7.82
CA GLU A 240 -9.23 7.67 -8.42
C GLU A 240 -9.87 8.86 -7.69
N LEU A 241 -9.52 9.09 -6.42
CA LEU A 241 -9.96 10.26 -5.65
C LEU A 241 -9.40 11.58 -6.24
N LEU A 242 -8.38 11.52 -7.11
CA LEU A 242 -7.90 12.66 -7.87
C LEU A 242 -8.93 13.19 -8.89
N ALA A 243 -9.99 12.43 -9.21
CA ALA A 243 -11.09 12.92 -10.03
C ALA A 243 -11.75 14.20 -9.48
N TYR A 244 -11.66 14.43 -8.16
CA TYR A 244 -12.17 15.62 -7.49
C TYR A 244 -11.24 16.84 -7.53
N ALA A 245 -10.02 16.65 -8.03
CA ALA A 245 -9.05 17.72 -8.12
C ALA A 245 -9.52 18.81 -9.10
N ASN A 246 -9.02 20.03 -8.89
CA ASN A 246 -9.09 21.05 -9.92
C ASN A 246 -7.97 20.78 -10.96
N PRO A 247 -8.29 20.41 -12.21
CA PRO A 247 -7.29 19.99 -13.18
C PRO A 247 -6.39 21.14 -13.66
N GLN A 248 -6.75 22.40 -13.42
CA GLN A 248 -5.92 23.57 -13.72
C GLN A 248 -4.96 23.93 -12.58
N LYS A 249 -5.15 23.36 -11.39
CA LYS A 249 -4.35 23.66 -10.18
C LYS A 249 -3.57 22.47 -9.65
N LEU A 250 -3.91 21.25 -10.05
CA LEU A 250 -3.15 20.05 -9.74
C LEU A 250 -2.23 19.69 -10.91
N ARG A 251 -0.99 19.33 -10.59
CA ARG A 251 -0.08 18.59 -11.48
C ARG A 251 0.45 17.37 -10.74
N VAL A 252 0.47 16.22 -11.39
CA VAL A 252 1.01 14.97 -10.84
C VAL A 252 2.12 14.48 -11.75
N LEU A 253 3.33 14.33 -11.20
CA LEU A 253 4.46 13.74 -11.89
C LEU A 253 4.68 12.32 -11.39
N ILE A 254 4.50 11.34 -12.29
CA ILE A 254 4.85 9.94 -12.05
C ILE A 254 6.29 9.67 -12.44
N TYR A 255 6.88 8.62 -11.88
CA TYR A 255 8.33 8.33 -11.99
C TYR A 255 9.21 9.49 -11.51
N ALA A 256 8.70 10.29 -10.57
CA ALA A 256 9.41 11.40 -9.93
C ALA A 256 9.94 10.96 -8.57
N THR A 257 11.19 10.50 -8.51
CA THR A 257 11.81 10.09 -7.26
C THR A 257 12.44 11.30 -6.57
N VAL A 258 11.76 11.86 -5.57
CA VAL A 258 12.32 12.91 -4.71
C VAL A 258 13.58 12.39 -4.04
N GLN A 259 14.67 13.16 -4.15
CA GLN A 259 15.99 12.83 -3.60
C GLN A 259 16.21 13.54 -2.26
N LYS A 260 15.78 14.81 -2.13
CA LYS A 260 16.01 15.62 -0.94
C LYS A 260 15.03 16.80 -0.85
N ILE A 261 14.69 17.20 0.38
CA ILE A 261 14.04 18.48 0.68
C ILE A 261 15.11 19.57 0.82
N VAL A 262 14.85 20.74 0.25
CA VAL A 262 15.78 21.89 0.25
C VAL A 262 15.35 22.89 1.32
N PHE A 263 16.33 23.38 2.09
CA PHE A 263 16.11 24.30 3.20
C PHE A 263 16.92 25.57 3.03
N ASP A 264 16.33 26.69 3.45
CA ASP A 264 17.04 27.88 3.87
C ASP A 264 17.29 27.78 5.38
N THR A 265 18.56 27.79 5.77
CA THR A 265 19.05 27.67 7.15
C THR A 265 19.63 28.96 7.70
N SER A 266 19.43 30.10 7.01
CA SER A 266 19.93 31.41 7.46
C SER A 266 19.20 31.94 8.70
N GLY A 267 17.96 31.52 8.92
CA GLY A 267 17.13 31.93 10.06
C GLY A 267 17.23 31.00 11.27
N THR A 268 16.51 31.35 12.34
CA THR A 268 16.46 30.60 13.61
C THR A 268 15.88 29.18 13.50
N ARG A 269 15.07 28.93 12.47
CA ARG A 269 14.52 27.60 12.15
C ARG A 269 14.70 27.33 10.67
N PRO A 270 15.17 26.14 10.27
CA PRO A 270 15.21 25.74 8.87
C PRO A 270 13.84 25.92 8.22
N ARG A 271 13.83 26.57 7.05
CA ARG A 271 12.62 26.83 6.27
C ARG A 271 12.70 26.11 4.94
N VAL A 272 11.74 25.25 4.65
CA VAL A 272 11.68 24.56 3.35
C VAL A 272 11.44 25.56 2.22
N THR A 273 12.25 25.45 1.16
CA THR A 273 12.15 26.26 -0.06
C THR A 273 11.67 25.45 -1.26
N GLY A 274 11.84 24.13 -1.25
CA GLY A 274 11.47 23.26 -2.35
C GLY A 274 12.00 21.84 -2.18
N VAL A 275 12.05 21.10 -3.29
CA VAL A 275 12.53 19.72 -3.34
C VAL A 275 13.36 19.48 -4.60
N ILE A 276 14.32 18.56 -4.51
CA ILE A 276 15.06 18.01 -5.66
C ILE A 276 14.52 16.62 -5.94
N PHE A 277 14.22 16.32 -7.20
CA PHE A 277 13.75 15.00 -7.63
C PHE A 277 14.44 14.56 -8.91
N LYS A 278 14.47 13.24 -9.12
CA LYS A 278 15.00 12.58 -10.32
C LYS A 278 13.83 12.12 -11.19
N ASP A 279 13.92 12.32 -12.50
CA ASP A 279 12.96 11.76 -13.46
C ASP A 279 13.28 10.31 -13.83
N GLU A 280 12.44 9.72 -14.71
CA GLU A 280 12.62 8.35 -15.17
C GLU A 280 13.91 8.12 -15.99
N ASN A 281 14.53 9.18 -16.50
CA ASN A 281 15.77 9.14 -17.28
C ASN A 281 17.01 9.39 -16.42
N GLY A 282 16.83 9.68 -15.12
CA GLY A 282 17.93 9.99 -14.21
C GLY A 282 18.28 11.47 -14.11
N ASN A 283 17.59 12.36 -14.83
CA ASN A 283 17.86 13.80 -14.77
C ASN A 283 17.31 14.39 -13.47
N GLN A 284 18.06 15.32 -12.89
CA GLN A 284 17.64 16.04 -11.70
C GLN A 284 16.83 17.29 -12.06
N HIS A 285 15.80 17.53 -11.25
CA HIS A 285 14.86 18.62 -11.35
C HIS A 285 14.65 19.26 -9.98
N GLN A 286 14.31 20.54 -9.96
CA GLN A 286 13.99 21.27 -8.74
C GLN A 286 12.59 21.89 -8.83
N ALA A 287 11.75 21.59 -7.84
CA ALA A 287 10.44 22.23 -7.68
C ALA A 287 10.46 23.14 -6.44
N LEU A 288 10.01 24.39 -6.61
CA LEU A 288 10.07 25.41 -5.57
C LEU A 288 8.69 25.67 -4.95
N LEU A 289 8.68 26.03 -3.67
CA LEU A 289 7.48 26.54 -3.02
C LEU A 289 7.25 28.00 -3.41
N SER A 290 5.97 28.38 -3.52
CA SER A 290 5.59 29.77 -3.66
C SER A 290 5.95 30.57 -2.40
N ASN A 291 6.17 31.87 -2.57
CA ASN A 291 6.42 32.77 -1.44
C ASN A 291 5.16 33.05 -0.62
N ARG A 292 3.97 32.63 -1.10
CA ARG A 292 2.70 32.83 -0.41
C ARG A 292 2.73 32.28 1.02
N GLN A 293 2.16 33.03 1.96
CA GLN A 293 2.09 32.61 3.35
C GLN A 293 1.27 31.32 3.48
N GLY A 294 1.82 30.32 4.16
CA GLY A 294 1.18 29.02 4.36
C GLY A 294 1.50 27.97 3.29
N SER A 295 2.31 28.31 2.28
CA SER A 295 2.85 27.32 1.34
C SER A 295 3.84 26.39 2.02
N GLU A 296 3.72 25.09 1.76
CA GLU A 296 4.48 24.05 2.48
C GLU A 296 4.68 22.78 1.66
N VAL A 297 5.78 22.07 1.95
CA VAL A 297 6.00 20.69 1.49
C VAL A 297 5.29 19.74 2.46
N ILE A 298 4.64 18.72 1.92
CA ILE A 298 3.96 17.69 2.70
C ILE A 298 4.49 16.31 2.29
N LEU A 299 5.08 15.60 3.24
CA LEU A 299 5.44 14.19 3.08
C LEU A 299 4.21 13.31 3.27
N SER A 300 3.90 12.52 2.25
CA SER A 300 2.88 11.47 2.26
C SER A 300 3.44 10.16 1.67
N SER A 301 4.72 9.89 1.97
CA SER A 301 5.52 8.78 1.44
C SER A 301 5.41 7.49 2.27
N GLY A 302 4.50 7.46 3.25
CA GLY A 302 4.18 6.29 4.07
C GLY A 302 5.17 6.05 5.21
N ALA A 303 4.85 5.05 6.04
CA ALA A 303 5.60 4.66 7.24
C ALA A 303 7.10 4.39 7.02
N ILE A 304 7.48 3.99 5.79
CA ILE A 304 8.89 3.77 5.44
C ILE A 304 9.48 5.01 4.76
N GLY A 305 8.79 5.57 3.76
CA GLY A 305 9.34 6.63 2.91
C GLY A 305 9.46 7.99 3.61
N SER A 306 8.52 8.34 4.49
CA SER A 306 8.53 9.64 5.18
C SER A 306 9.69 9.80 6.16
N PRO A 307 9.95 8.87 7.11
CA PRO A 307 11.14 8.96 7.96
C PRO A 307 12.44 8.83 7.16
N GLN A 308 12.49 7.98 6.12
CA GLN A 308 13.64 7.89 5.21
C GLN A 308 13.95 9.25 4.57
N MET A 309 12.94 9.93 4.02
CA MET A 309 13.10 11.22 3.35
C MET A 309 13.53 12.33 4.30
N LEU A 310 12.99 12.35 5.54
CA LEU A 310 13.45 13.30 6.56
C LEU A 310 14.95 13.11 6.86
N MET A 311 15.40 11.87 7.09
CA MET A 311 16.80 11.59 7.37
C MET A 311 17.71 11.91 6.18
N LEU A 312 17.36 11.50 4.96
CA LEU A 312 18.11 11.85 3.74
C LEU A 312 18.19 13.37 3.50
N SER A 313 17.21 14.11 4.04
CA SER A 313 17.16 15.56 3.99
C SER A 313 17.88 16.26 5.15
N GLY A 314 18.50 15.51 6.07
CA GLY A 314 19.27 16.06 7.18
C GLY A 314 18.47 16.29 8.47
N ILE A 315 17.24 15.75 8.57
CA ILE A 315 16.42 15.81 9.79
C ILE A 315 16.35 14.41 10.42
N GLY A 316 17.01 14.19 11.55
CA GLY A 316 17.02 12.87 12.19
C GLY A 316 18.11 12.69 13.25
N PRO A 317 18.42 11.43 13.62
CA PRO A 317 19.42 11.11 14.63
C PRO A 317 20.83 11.54 14.21
N LYS A 318 21.48 12.39 15.01
CA LYS A 318 22.74 13.07 14.59
C LYS A 318 23.85 12.08 14.26
N LYS A 319 24.02 11.06 15.10
CA LYS A 319 25.05 10.02 14.92
C LYS A 319 24.86 9.24 13.62
N GLU A 320 23.61 8.96 13.25
CA GLU A 320 23.30 8.22 12.03
C GLU A 320 23.55 9.06 10.77
N LEU A 321 23.15 10.33 10.80
CA LEU A 321 23.39 11.27 9.70
C LEU A 321 24.89 11.50 9.48
N GLN A 322 25.65 11.68 10.56
CA GLN A 322 27.12 11.83 10.50
C GLN A 322 27.80 10.58 9.91
N ARG A 323 27.37 9.37 10.33
CA ARG A 323 27.90 8.10 9.79
C ARG A 323 27.76 8.00 8.27
N LEU A 324 26.66 8.52 7.72
CA LEU A 324 26.38 8.52 6.28
C LEU A 324 26.81 9.80 5.56
N LYS A 325 27.52 10.70 6.25
CA LYS A 325 27.96 12.00 5.72
C LYS A 325 26.80 12.86 5.17
N ILE A 326 25.62 12.73 5.77
CA ILE A 326 24.47 13.57 5.46
C ILE A 326 24.58 14.86 6.29
N PRO A 327 24.57 16.05 5.66
CA PRO A 327 24.60 17.31 6.40
C PRO A 327 23.41 17.44 7.35
N LEU A 328 23.69 17.74 8.61
CA LEU A 328 22.67 17.92 9.64
C LEU A 328 21.94 19.26 9.43
N VAL A 329 20.63 19.20 9.25
CA VAL A 329 19.72 20.37 9.20
C VAL A 329 19.05 20.57 10.55
N LEU A 330 18.55 19.48 11.16
CA LEU A 330 17.96 19.50 12.49
C LEU A 330 18.12 18.12 13.15
N GLU A 331 18.63 18.12 14.38
CA GLU A 331 18.69 16.90 15.19
C GLU A 331 17.30 16.54 15.73
N ASN A 332 16.84 15.34 15.43
CA ASN A 332 15.65 14.75 16.03
C ASN A 332 15.82 13.23 16.13
N GLU A 333 16.18 12.77 17.33
CA GLU A 333 16.45 11.36 17.65
C GLU A 333 15.22 10.44 17.51
N HIS A 334 14.02 10.99 17.35
CA HIS A 334 12.78 10.23 17.22
C HIS A 334 12.40 9.91 15.77
N VAL A 335 13.04 10.52 14.76
CA VAL A 335 12.81 10.16 13.35
C VAL A 335 13.23 8.70 13.13
N GLY A 336 12.33 7.90 12.54
CA GLY A 336 12.52 6.46 12.34
C GLY A 336 12.30 5.62 13.60
N LYS A 337 11.98 6.20 14.76
CA LYS A 337 11.68 5.43 15.99
C LYS A 337 10.20 5.10 16.13
N GLY A 338 9.92 4.08 16.94
CA GLY A 338 8.54 3.66 17.24
C GLY A 338 7.87 2.95 16.07
N MET A 339 8.65 2.30 15.20
CA MET A 339 8.10 1.46 14.13
C MET A 339 7.32 0.30 14.75
N ALA A 340 6.12 0.06 14.26
CA ALA A 340 5.29 -1.06 14.65
C ALA A 340 4.79 -1.76 13.40
N ASP A 341 4.64 -3.07 13.47
CA ASP A 341 3.86 -3.84 12.50
C ASP A 341 2.95 -4.77 13.29
N ASN A 342 1.71 -4.91 12.83
CA ASN A 342 0.74 -5.78 13.44
C ASN A 342 1.12 -7.22 13.10
N PRO A 343 1.48 -8.07 14.09
CA PRO A 343 1.74 -9.48 13.85
C PRO A 343 0.50 -10.14 13.28
N MET A 344 0.70 -10.97 12.26
CA MET A 344 -0.29 -11.91 11.76
C MET A 344 0.29 -13.31 11.74
N ASN A 345 -0.48 -14.29 12.19
CA ASN A 345 -0.23 -15.69 11.91
C ASN A 345 -1.36 -16.22 11.04
N THR A 346 -1.11 -17.39 10.45
CA THR A 346 -2.02 -18.01 9.50
C THR A 346 -2.17 -19.48 9.82
N ILE A 347 -3.40 -19.97 9.76
CA ILE A 347 -3.70 -21.41 9.73
C ILE A 347 -4.12 -21.75 8.32
N LEU A 348 -3.31 -22.58 7.66
CA LEU A 348 -3.64 -23.21 6.39
C LEU A 348 -4.68 -24.31 6.62
N VAL A 349 -5.77 -24.21 5.89
CA VAL A 349 -6.82 -25.23 5.81
C VAL A 349 -6.77 -25.83 4.40
N PRO A 350 -6.27 -27.07 4.24
CA PRO A 350 -6.23 -27.75 2.95
C PRO A 350 -7.64 -27.98 2.41
N SER A 351 -7.80 -27.88 1.09
CA SER A 351 -9.06 -28.21 0.41
C SER A 351 -8.82 -29.28 -0.64
N LYS A 352 -9.74 -30.25 -0.71
CA LYS A 352 -9.78 -31.27 -1.78
C LYS A 352 -10.47 -30.79 -3.05
N GLN A 353 -11.21 -29.68 -2.97
CA GLN A 353 -11.96 -29.10 -4.08
C GLN A 353 -11.45 -27.70 -4.41
N PRO A 354 -11.53 -27.25 -5.68
CA PRO A 354 -11.27 -25.85 -6.02
C PRO A 354 -12.21 -24.92 -5.26
N ILE A 355 -11.66 -23.89 -4.62
CA ILE A 355 -12.45 -22.89 -3.88
C ILE A 355 -12.43 -21.58 -4.66
N GLU A 356 -13.61 -20.95 -4.80
CA GLU A 356 -13.74 -19.60 -5.33
C GLU A 356 -12.80 -18.64 -4.59
N GLN A 357 -11.95 -17.94 -5.33
CA GLN A 357 -11.04 -16.96 -4.75
C GLN A 357 -11.79 -15.86 -4.02
N SER A 358 -11.36 -15.57 -2.80
CA SER A 358 -11.87 -14.44 -2.05
C SER A 358 -10.80 -13.87 -1.13
N LEU A 359 -10.74 -12.54 -1.09
CA LEU A 359 -10.01 -11.81 -0.08
C LEU A 359 -10.93 -11.57 1.12
N ILE A 360 -10.47 -10.76 2.07
CA ILE A 360 -11.17 -10.53 3.33
C ILE A 360 -12.51 -9.82 3.05
N GLN A 361 -13.60 -10.39 3.58
CA GLN A 361 -14.94 -9.81 3.53
C GLN A 361 -15.59 -9.83 4.92
N THR A 362 -15.37 -10.93 5.67
CA THR A 362 -15.81 -11.13 7.04
C THR A 362 -14.65 -10.94 8.00
N VAL A 363 -14.91 -10.29 9.15
CA VAL A 363 -13.96 -10.22 10.27
C VAL A 363 -14.66 -10.45 11.60
N GLY A 364 -13.98 -11.18 12.50
CA GLY A 364 -14.33 -11.29 13.91
C GLY A 364 -13.43 -10.40 14.76
N ILE A 365 -14.02 -9.40 15.42
CA ILE A 365 -13.32 -8.40 16.25
C ILE A 365 -13.55 -8.74 17.72
N THR A 366 -12.52 -9.29 18.37
CA THR A 366 -12.60 -9.74 19.76
C THR A 366 -12.26 -8.64 20.76
N LYS A 367 -12.75 -8.78 22.00
CA LYS A 367 -12.41 -7.87 23.11
C LYS A 367 -10.94 -7.97 23.56
N MET A 368 -10.25 -9.07 23.23
CA MET A 368 -8.80 -9.24 23.47
C MET A 368 -7.92 -8.55 22.42
N GLY A 369 -8.52 -7.79 21.49
CA GLY A 369 -7.79 -7.07 20.43
C GLY A 369 -7.14 -8.02 19.42
N VAL A 370 -7.81 -9.13 19.13
CA VAL A 370 -7.46 -10.08 18.06
C VAL A 370 -8.54 -9.98 16.99
N TYR A 371 -8.14 -9.84 15.73
CA TYR A 371 -9.05 -9.83 14.59
C TYR A 371 -8.86 -11.11 13.78
N VAL A 372 -9.94 -11.85 13.54
CA VAL A 372 -9.92 -13.10 12.78
C VAL A 372 -10.54 -12.84 11.41
N GLU A 373 -9.76 -13.05 10.37
CA GLU A 373 -10.08 -12.81 8.97
C GLU A 373 -9.87 -14.09 8.17
N ALA A 374 -10.32 -14.11 6.91
CA ALA A 374 -10.12 -15.27 6.05
C ALA A 374 -9.84 -14.86 4.62
N SER A 375 -9.10 -15.70 3.91
CA SER A 375 -8.87 -15.57 2.48
C SER A 375 -8.68 -16.95 1.84
N THR A 376 -8.92 -17.06 0.54
CA THR A 376 -8.87 -18.32 -0.21
C THR A 376 -8.56 -18.09 -1.69
N GLY A 377 -8.11 -19.13 -2.38
CA GLY A 377 -7.91 -19.14 -3.83
C GLY A 377 -6.71 -18.30 -4.24
N PHE A 378 -5.57 -18.48 -3.56
CA PHE A 378 -4.29 -17.89 -3.96
C PHE A 378 -3.63 -18.63 -5.13
N GLY A 379 -4.37 -19.51 -5.79
CA GLY A 379 -3.85 -20.31 -6.88
C GLY A 379 -3.78 -19.60 -8.22
N GLN A 380 -2.92 -20.10 -9.09
CA GLN A 380 -2.80 -19.66 -10.48
C GLN A 380 -3.89 -20.35 -11.31
N SER A 381 -4.88 -19.59 -11.79
CA SER A 381 -5.76 -20.07 -12.86
C SER A 381 -5.02 -20.08 -14.20
N PRO A 382 -5.34 -20.96 -15.15
CA PRO A 382 -4.86 -20.89 -16.54
C PRO A 382 -5.16 -19.54 -17.22
N GLU A 383 -6.12 -18.78 -16.68
CA GLU A 383 -6.56 -17.45 -17.14
C GLU A 383 -5.71 -16.30 -16.56
N SER A 384 -4.75 -16.59 -15.68
CA SER A 384 -3.82 -15.59 -15.15
C SER A 384 -2.90 -15.10 -16.26
N ILE A 385 -3.05 -13.83 -16.62
CA ILE A 385 -2.33 -13.20 -17.73
C ILE A 385 -0.86 -13.01 -17.32
N HIS A 386 -0.02 -13.98 -17.71
CA HIS A 386 1.43 -14.10 -17.51
C HIS A 386 1.90 -14.65 -16.14
N THR A 387 2.42 -15.88 -16.20
CA THR A 387 3.05 -16.67 -15.14
C THR A 387 4.39 -16.08 -14.69
N HIS A 388 4.39 -15.18 -13.71
CA HIS A 388 5.59 -14.83 -12.94
C HIS A 388 5.36 -14.91 -11.42
N TYR A 389 5.61 -16.13 -10.95
CA TYR A 389 5.97 -16.74 -9.66
C TYR A 389 5.89 -15.92 -8.35
N GLY A 390 5.10 -16.45 -7.40
CA GLY A 390 4.80 -15.90 -6.08
C GLY A 390 5.67 -16.41 -4.93
N VAL A 391 5.56 -15.78 -3.75
CA VAL A 391 6.43 -15.90 -2.56
C VAL A 391 6.16 -17.17 -1.72
N MET A 392 5.47 -18.20 -2.23
CA MET A 392 5.02 -19.35 -1.43
C MET A 392 5.49 -20.70 -2.00
N SER A 393 6.71 -21.14 -1.66
CA SER A 393 7.07 -22.56 -1.82
C SER A 393 7.89 -23.10 -0.65
N ASP A 394 7.80 -24.43 -0.51
CA ASP A 394 8.36 -25.25 0.57
C ASP A 394 9.89 -25.30 0.62
N LYS A 395 10.61 -24.63 -0.30
CA LYS A 395 12.08 -24.71 -0.38
C LYS A 395 12.84 -23.74 0.55
N ASN A 396 12.16 -23.12 1.51
CA ASN A 396 12.76 -22.17 2.46
C ASN A 396 13.69 -22.79 3.53
N GLU A 397 13.76 -24.12 3.65
CA GLU A 397 14.61 -24.81 4.65
C GLU A 397 16.11 -24.48 4.51
N LEU A 398 16.59 -24.17 3.31
CA LEU A 398 18.03 -23.94 3.08
C LEU A 398 18.50 -22.51 3.43
N PHE A 399 17.60 -21.54 3.65
CA PHE A 399 17.98 -20.14 3.96
C PHE A 399 17.83 -19.78 5.43
N SER A 400 16.96 -20.50 6.17
CA SER A 400 16.85 -20.40 7.62
C SER A 400 18.12 -20.82 8.37
N THR A 401 19.02 -21.57 7.72
CA THR A 401 20.30 -22.04 8.28
C THR A 401 21.40 -20.97 8.27
N ILE A 402 21.23 -19.84 7.57
CA ILE A 402 22.22 -18.75 7.58
C ILE A 402 22.08 -17.94 8.88
N PRO A 403 23.14 -17.81 9.71
CA PRO A 403 23.12 -17.06 10.96
C PRO A 403 22.69 -15.59 10.77
N ALA A 404 21.85 -15.07 11.68
CA ALA A 404 21.26 -13.73 11.57
C ALA A 404 22.31 -12.60 11.36
N LYS A 405 23.52 -12.73 11.93
CA LYS A 405 24.62 -11.77 11.78
C LYS A 405 25.24 -11.73 10.38
N GLN A 406 25.02 -12.76 9.56
CA GLN A 406 25.58 -12.90 8.21
C GLN A 406 24.55 -12.58 7.10
N ARG A 407 23.28 -12.31 7.47
CA ARG A 407 22.21 -11.91 6.55
C ARG A 407 22.37 -10.44 6.16
N ARG A 408 23.36 -10.13 5.33
CA ARG A 408 23.50 -8.80 4.73
C ARG A 408 22.32 -8.53 3.78
N PRO A 409 21.85 -7.27 3.66
CA PRO A 409 20.76 -6.91 2.74
C PRO A 409 21.02 -7.36 1.30
N GLU A 410 22.27 -7.27 0.82
CA GLU A 410 22.64 -7.68 -0.53
C GLU A 410 22.53 -9.19 -0.74
N ALA A 411 22.94 -9.99 0.25
CA ALA A 411 22.83 -11.46 0.22
C ALA A 411 21.36 -11.92 0.25
N THR A 412 20.52 -11.21 1.01
CA THR A 412 19.07 -11.46 1.08
C THR A 412 18.40 -11.10 -0.25
N GLN A 413 18.71 -9.95 -0.84
CA GLN A 413 18.23 -9.56 -2.16
C GLN A 413 18.73 -10.49 -3.27
N ALA A 414 19.97 -10.96 -3.18
CA ALA A 414 20.53 -11.94 -4.12
C ALA A 414 19.80 -13.28 -4.02
N TYR A 415 19.45 -13.75 -2.81
CA TYR A 415 18.67 -14.97 -2.62
C TYR A 415 17.25 -14.86 -3.17
N ILE A 416 16.56 -13.74 -2.91
CA ILE A 416 15.24 -13.47 -3.50
C ILE A 416 15.31 -13.53 -5.02
N ARG A 417 16.34 -12.91 -5.62
CA ARG A 417 16.57 -12.96 -7.07
C ARG A 417 16.89 -14.37 -7.58
N ARG A 418 17.68 -15.15 -6.83
CA ARG A 418 18.15 -16.49 -7.24
C ARG A 418 17.05 -17.56 -7.14
N ASN A 419 16.12 -17.42 -6.20
CA ASN A 419 15.02 -18.38 -5.99
C ASN A 419 13.71 -17.94 -6.66
N LYS A 420 13.76 -16.86 -7.44
CA LYS A 420 12.67 -16.32 -8.27
C LYS A 420 12.05 -17.35 -9.23
N TYR A 421 12.75 -18.45 -9.52
CA TYR A 421 12.37 -19.46 -10.52
C TYR A 421 11.87 -20.79 -9.92
N GLN A 422 11.75 -20.94 -8.60
CA GLN A 422 11.42 -22.24 -7.97
C GLN A 422 10.18 -22.22 -7.07
N LEU A 423 9.35 -21.17 -7.16
CA LEU A 423 8.15 -21.07 -6.35
C LEU A 423 6.92 -21.54 -7.14
N HIS A 424 6.75 -22.87 -7.17
CA HIS A 424 5.53 -23.54 -7.64
C HIS A 424 4.48 -23.50 -6.53
N GLU A 425 3.18 -23.46 -6.89
CA GLU A 425 2.07 -23.60 -5.94
C GLU A 425 2.28 -24.81 -5.04
N ALA A 426 2.55 -24.58 -3.75
CA ALA A 426 2.68 -25.69 -2.81
C ALA A 426 1.32 -26.13 -2.23
N PHE A 427 0.25 -25.31 -2.29
CA PHE A 427 -0.97 -25.58 -1.51
C PHE A 427 -2.29 -25.21 -2.20
N ASN A 428 -3.11 -26.22 -2.53
CA ASN A 428 -4.55 -26.08 -2.71
C ASN A 428 -5.21 -25.91 -1.33
N GLY A 429 -5.35 -24.66 -0.88
CA GLY A 429 -5.90 -24.39 0.44
C GLY A 429 -6.33 -22.95 0.67
N SER A 430 -6.93 -22.75 1.82
CA SER A 430 -7.45 -21.48 2.29
C SER A 430 -6.79 -21.10 3.61
N PHE A 431 -6.81 -19.83 3.96
CA PHE A 431 -6.17 -19.32 5.16
C PHE A 431 -7.19 -18.68 6.09
N ILE A 432 -7.13 -19.06 7.37
CA ILE A 432 -7.65 -18.22 8.45
C ILE A 432 -6.47 -17.40 8.97
N LEU A 433 -6.67 -16.10 9.00
CA LEU A 433 -5.67 -15.10 9.36
C LEU A 433 -6.06 -14.56 10.73
N GLU A 434 -5.11 -14.42 11.65
CA GLU A 434 -5.35 -13.63 12.85
C GLU A 434 -4.41 -12.44 12.91
N LYS A 435 -4.94 -11.26 13.25
CA LYS A 435 -4.17 -10.02 13.44
C LYS A 435 -4.19 -9.64 14.90
N LEU A 436 -3.03 -9.34 15.48
CA LEU A 436 -2.96 -8.61 16.73
C LEU A 436 -3.12 -7.10 16.50
N ALA A 437 -4.16 -6.50 17.08
CA ALA A 437 -4.57 -5.11 16.80
C ALA A 437 -3.61 -4.03 17.31
N TYR A 438 -3.08 -4.25 18.51
CA TYR A 438 -2.30 -3.28 19.27
C TYR A 438 -1.03 -3.96 19.77
N PRO A 439 -0.04 -4.21 18.88
CA PRO A 439 1.23 -4.75 19.36
C PRO A 439 1.83 -3.74 20.35
N ILE A 440 2.45 -4.24 21.42
CA ILE A 440 3.24 -3.42 22.34
C ILE A 440 4.68 -3.33 21.85
N SER A 441 5.15 -4.39 21.18
CA SER A 441 6.47 -4.44 20.56
C SER A 441 6.64 -3.28 19.57
N ARG A 442 7.79 -2.59 19.68
CA ARG A 442 8.20 -1.48 18.84
C ARG A 442 9.63 -1.68 18.41
N GLY A 443 9.96 -1.22 17.22
CA GLY A 443 11.32 -1.15 16.74
C GLY A 443 11.62 0.21 16.10
N HIS A 444 12.42 0.19 15.05
CA HIS A 444 12.99 1.38 14.45
C HIS A 444 13.32 1.16 12.98
N LEU A 445 13.55 2.26 12.27
CA LEU A 445 14.01 2.34 10.91
C LEU A 445 15.32 3.13 10.89
N SER A 446 16.30 2.61 10.15
CA SER A 446 17.60 3.25 9.94
C SER A 446 18.02 3.17 8.48
N LEU A 447 18.69 4.21 8.00
CA LEU A 447 19.29 4.28 6.68
C LEU A 447 20.46 3.28 6.55
N LEU A 448 20.43 2.50 5.48
CA LEU A 448 21.56 1.67 5.07
C LEU A 448 22.61 2.49 4.30
N ASN A 449 22.13 3.35 3.41
CA ASN A 449 22.93 4.19 2.54
C ASN A 449 22.17 5.51 2.23
N THR A 450 22.70 6.32 1.32
CA THR A 450 22.11 7.60 0.90
C THR A 450 21.26 7.51 -0.37
N ASN A 451 21.09 6.31 -0.95
CA ASN A 451 20.27 6.09 -2.13
C ASN A 451 18.80 5.94 -1.74
N VAL A 452 17.96 6.87 -2.17
CA VAL A 452 16.52 6.87 -1.85
C VAL A 452 15.75 5.72 -2.49
N ASP A 453 16.25 5.17 -3.61
CA ASP A 453 15.61 4.05 -4.30
C ASP A 453 15.69 2.75 -3.47
N ASP A 454 16.68 2.65 -2.57
CA ASP A 454 16.88 1.51 -1.69
C ASP A 454 15.92 1.53 -0.49
N ASN A 455 15.57 0.34 0.01
CA ASN A 455 14.82 0.22 1.26
C ASN A 455 15.74 0.50 2.45
N PRO A 456 15.30 1.28 3.45
CA PRO A 456 16.01 1.37 4.72
C PRO A 456 15.92 0.04 5.48
N SER A 457 16.78 -0.13 6.49
CA SER A 457 16.65 -1.23 7.46
C SER A 457 15.49 -0.96 8.39
N VAL A 458 14.66 -1.97 8.66
CA VAL A 458 13.46 -1.84 9.52
C VAL A 458 13.38 -3.01 10.48
N THR A 459 13.24 -2.71 11.77
CA THR A 459 13.00 -3.67 12.85
C THR A 459 11.63 -3.42 13.45
N PHE A 460 10.83 -4.47 13.65
CA PHE A 460 9.53 -4.38 14.34
C PHE A 460 9.53 -5.05 15.72
N ASN A 461 10.47 -5.97 15.97
CA ASN A 461 10.59 -6.74 17.20
C ASN A 461 9.36 -7.62 17.48
N TYR A 462 8.86 -8.36 16.48
CA TYR A 462 7.68 -9.22 16.63
C TYR A 462 7.79 -10.13 17.86
N PHE A 463 6.78 -10.09 18.73
CA PHE A 463 6.70 -10.87 19.98
C PHE A 463 7.83 -10.63 20.99
N LYS A 464 8.55 -9.51 20.90
CA LYS A 464 9.52 -9.13 21.93
C LYS A 464 8.84 -8.86 23.27
N HIS A 465 7.65 -8.25 23.26
CA HIS A 465 6.85 -8.09 24.46
C HIS A 465 6.02 -9.36 24.74
N PRO A 466 6.06 -9.93 25.96
CA PRO A 466 5.42 -11.22 26.27
C PRO A 466 3.89 -11.19 26.11
N VAL A 467 3.24 -10.06 26.37
CA VAL A 467 1.78 -9.90 26.19
C VAL A 467 1.37 -10.03 24.71
N ASP A 468 2.21 -9.60 23.76
CA ASP A 468 1.91 -9.81 22.34
C ASP A 468 1.90 -11.30 22.01
N LEU A 469 2.87 -12.05 22.54
CA LEU A 469 2.96 -13.49 22.34
C LEU A 469 1.79 -14.23 22.98
N GLN A 470 1.42 -13.86 24.21
CA GLN A 470 0.28 -14.44 24.91
C GLN A 470 -1.02 -14.23 24.11
N ARG A 471 -1.26 -13.03 23.59
CA ARG A 471 -2.43 -12.73 22.78
C ARG A 471 -2.45 -13.53 21.48
N CYS A 472 -1.29 -13.77 20.85
CA CYS A 472 -1.22 -14.68 19.71
C CYS A 472 -1.63 -16.11 20.10
N VAL A 473 -1.15 -16.63 21.23
CA VAL A 473 -1.53 -17.97 21.71
C VAL A 473 -3.05 -18.08 21.92
N GLU A 474 -3.65 -17.09 22.56
CA GLU A 474 -5.11 -17.02 22.75
C GLU A 474 -5.86 -16.93 21.41
N ALA A 475 -5.31 -16.16 20.46
CA ALA A 475 -5.86 -16.04 19.12
C ALA A 475 -5.84 -17.38 18.37
N ILE A 476 -4.72 -18.11 18.39
CA ILE A 476 -4.61 -19.41 17.73
C ILE A 476 -5.55 -20.45 18.36
N ARG A 477 -5.78 -20.41 19.68
CA ARG A 477 -6.82 -21.22 20.32
C ARG A 477 -8.22 -20.89 19.81
N LEU A 478 -8.53 -19.60 19.63
CA LEU A 478 -9.81 -19.18 19.05
C LEU A 478 -9.95 -19.66 17.60
N VAL A 479 -8.92 -19.45 16.78
CA VAL A 479 -8.93 -19.90 15.36
C VAL A 479 -9.08 -21.42 15.28
N SER A 480 -8.45 -22.16 16.20
CA SER A 480 -8.59 -23.63 16.28
C SER A 480 -10.04 -24.06 16.51
N LYS A 481 -10.80 -23.31 17.33
CA LYS A 481 -12.24 -23.53 17.52
C LYS A 481 -13.03 -23.15 16.26
N VAL A 482 -12.64 -22.10 15.55
CA VAL A 482 -13.30 -21.68 14.30
C VAL A 482 -13.19 -22.79 13.25
N VAL A 483 -11.97 -23.28 12.98
CA VAL A 483 -11.73 -24.27 11.90
C VAL A 483 -12.29 -25.66 12.21
N THR A 484 -12.59 -25.96 13.48
CA THR A 484 -13.21 -27.22 13.91
C THR A 484 -14.71 -27.11 14.19
N SER A 485 -15.29 -25.91 14.06
CA SER A 485 -16.72 -25.69 14.28
C SER A 485 -17.58 -26.45 13.27
N LYS A 486 -18.83 -26.76 13.64
CA LYS A 486 -19.74 -27.50 12.75
C LYS A 486 -20.03 -26.71 11.48
N ARG A 487 -20.20 -25.39 11.61
CA ARG A 487 -20.45 -24.51 10.46
C ARG A 487 -19.28 -24.54 9.49
N PHE A 488 -18.05 -24.41 9.97
CA PHE A 488 -16.87 -24.42 9.11
C PHE A 488 -16.78 -25.72 8.31
N LEU A 489 -16.75 -26.87 8.99
CA LEU A 489 -16.61 -28.18 8.35
C LEU A 489 -17.73 -28.46 7.33
N ASN A 490 -18.97 -28.06 7.64
CA ASN A 490 -20.10 -28.24 6.73
C ASN A 490 -19.98 -27.41 5.45
N TYR A 491 -19.49 -26.17 5.56
CA TYR A 491 -19.35 -25.30 4.39
C TYR A 491 -18.12 -25.63 3.56
N THR A 492 -17.02 -26.05 4.20
CA THR A 492 -15.75 -26.28 3.52
C THR A 492 -15.63 -27.69 2.95
N GLN A 493 -16.43 -28.65 3.44
CA GLN A 493 -16.38 -30.06 3.05
C GLN A 493 -14.97 -30.67 3.17
N CYS A 494 -14.10 -30.06 3.97
CA CYS A 494 -12.78 -30.57 4.25
C CYS A 494 -12.89 -31.75 5.22
N ASP A 495 -12.00 -32.73 5.09
CA ASP A 495 -11.90 -33.80 6.08
C ASP A 495 -11.70 -33.19 7.48
N LYS A 496 -12.25 -33.83 8.51
CA LYS A 496 -11.93 -33.51 9.89
C LYS A 496 -10.45 -33.82 10.14
N GLN A 497 -9.58 -32.86 9.85
CA GLN A 497 -8.17 -32.93 10.19
C GLN A 497 -7.98 -32.58 11.66
N ASN A 498 -6.97 -33.19 12.28
CA ASN A 498 -6.56 -32.80 13.61
C ASN A 498 -5.98 -31.38 13.56
N VAL A 499 -6.34 -30.52 14.52
CA VAL A 499 -5.77 -29.17 14.67
C VAL A 499 -4.24 -29.22 14.65
N HIS A 500 -3.65 -30.22 15.29
CA HIS A 500 -2.20 -30.40 15.31
C HIS A 500 -1.60 -30.59 13.91
N GLU A 501 -2.27 -31.34 13.03
CA GLU A 501 -1.82 -31.54 11.64
C GLU A 501 -1.91 -30.23 10.85
N MET A 502 -3.01 -29.49 10.97
CA MET A 502 -3.16 -28.17 10.33
C MET A 502 -2.10 -27.17 10.79
N LEU A 503 -1.80 -27.13 12.10
CA LEU A 503 -0.75 -26.26 12.63
C LEU A 503 0.64 -26.68 12.12
N SER A 504 0.94 -27.98 12.11
CA SER A 504 2.21 -28.50 11.57
C SER A 504 2.37 -28.17 10.08
N LEU A 505 1.31 -28.34 9.28
CA LEU A 505 1.29 -27.94 7.86
C LEU A 505 1.52 -26.43 7.71
N SER A 506 0.89 -25.63 8.56
CA SER A 506 1.03 -24.16 8.53
C SER A 506 2.46 -23.71 8.85
N VAL A 507 3.18 -24.39 9.76
CA VAL A 507 4.60 -24.12 10.04
C VAL A 507 5.49 -24.40 8.84
N LYS A 508 5.26 -25.55 8.17
CA LYS A 508 5.99 -25.94 6.96
C LYS A 508 5.74 -24.95 5.82
N ALA A 509 4.47 -24.66 5.55
CA ALA A 509 4.01 -23.74 4.51
C ALA A 509 4.41 -22.28 4.72
N ASN A 510 4.78 -21.88 5.95
CA ASN A 510 5.08 -20.49 6.25
C ASN A 510 6.34 -20.00 5.54
N ILE A 511 6.32 -18.75 5.11
CA ILE A 511 7.34 -18.19 4.21
C ILE A 511 8.36 -17.29 4.89
N ASN A 512 8.29 -17.04 6.20
CA ASN A 512 9.28 -16.17 6.85
C ASN A 512 10.69 -16.79 6.92
N LEU A 513 11.70 -15.96 7.14
CA LEU A 513 13.12 -16.35 7.27
C LEU A 513 13.56 -16.51 8.73
N ARG A 514 12.61 -16.63 9.66
CA ARG A 514 12.95 -16.85 11.07
C ARG A 514 13.42 -18.30 11.24
N PRO A 515 14.43 -18.57 12.10
CA PRO A 515 14.76 -19.94 12.47
C PRO A 515 13.53 -20.63 13.06
N LYS A 516 13.06 -21.70 12.42
CA LYS A 516 11.86 -22.45 12.84
C LYS A 516 12.27 -23.63 13.72
N GLN A 517 11.49 -23.91 14.75
CA GLN A 517 11.65 -25.11 15.58
C GLN A 517 10.58 -26.14 15.18
N VAL A 518 10.79 -26.78 14.03
CA VAL A 518 9.80 -27.67 13.37
C VAL A 518 9.39 -28.88 14.25
N ASN A 519 10.22 -29.24 15.24
CA ASN A 519 9.96 -30.35 16.16
C ASN A 519 9.17 -29.94 17.43
N ASP A 520 8.93 -28.64 17.67
CA ASP A 520 8.19 -28.12 18.84
C ASP A 520 6.82 -27.52 18.44
N THR A 521 6.11 -28.20 17.54
CA THR A 521 4.76 -27.79 17.12
C THR A 521 3.70 -27.97 18.21
N LYS A 522 4.01 -28.64 19.32
CA LYS A 522 3.13 -28.75 20.50
C LYS A 522 2.99 -27.42 21.25
N SER A 523 3.98 -26.54 21.17
CA SER A 523 3.95 -25.22 21.79
C SER A 523 3.25 -24.20 20.87
N MET A 524 2.05 -23.76 21.25
CA MET A 524 1.36 -22.67 20.52
C MET A 524 2.16 -21.36 20.51
N ALA A 525 2.97 -21.11 21.55
CA ALA A 525 3.86 -19.96 21.59
C ALA A 525 4.98 -20.08 20.55
N GLN A 526 5.51 -21.28 20.36
CA GLN A 526 6.52 -21.54 19.33
C GLN A 526 5.89 -21.47 17.93
N PHE A 527 4.68 -22.00 17.74
CA PHE A 527 3.90 -21.80 16.52
C PHE A 527 3.77 -20.32 16.17
N CYS A 528 3.34 -19.48 17.14
CA CYS A 528 3.24 -18.04 16.94
C CYS A 528 4.56 -17.41 16.47
N LYS A 529 5.69 -17.79 17.06
CA LYS A 529 7.01 -17.28 16.66
C LYS A 529 7.40 -17.76 15.26
N ASP A 530 7.19 -19.03 14.96
CA ASP A 530 7.63 -19.67 13.73
C ASP A 530 6.80 -19.28 12.52
N THR A 531 5.52 -18.91 12.72
CA THR A 531 4.61 -18.58 11.61
C THR A 531 4.30 -17.09 11.46
N VAL A 532 4.93 -16.22 12.24
CA VAL A 532 4.65 -14.79 12.17
C VAL A 532 4.96 -14.24 10.79
N VAL A 533 4.01 -13.48 10.26
CA VAL A 533 4.12 -12.69 9.04
C VAL A 533 3.55 -11.30 9.31
N THR A 534 3.79 -10.40 8.38
CA THR A 534 3.17 -9.07 8.40
C THR A 534 1.73 -9.15 7.88
N ILE A 535 0.83 -8.34 8.42
CA ILE A 535 -0.44 -8.02 7.74
C ILE A 535 -0.34 -6.76 6.86
N TRP A 536 0.87 -6.27 6.63
CA TRP A 536 1.21 -5.06 5.88
C TRP A 536 0.56 -3.78 6.45
N HIS A 537 0.28 -3.75 7.76
CA HIS A 537 -0.29 -2.59 8.47
C HIS A 537 0.76 -1.86 9.31
N TYR A 538 2.03 -1.92 8.91
CA TYR A 538 3.11 -1.23 9.61
C TYR A 538 2.94 0.29 9.62
N HIS A 539 3.35 0.92 10.71
CA HIS A 539 3.16 2.33 11.02
C HIS A 539 4.28 2.84 11.94
N GLY A 540 4.26 4.14 12.23
CA GLY A 540 5.28 4.81 13.05
C GLY A 540 6.46 5.37 12.26
N GLY A 541 7.46 5.88 12.98
CA GLY A 541 8.65 6.53 12.40
C GLY A 541 8.57 8.06 12.33
N CYS A 542 7.38 8.66 12.35
CA CYS A 542 7.17 10.12 12.42
C CYS A 542 6.08 10.47 13.43
N LEU A 543 6.18 9.93 14.65
CA LEU A 543 5.13 10.00 15.66
C LEU A 543 4.75 11.44 16.07
N VAL A 544 3.46 11.63 16.36
CA VAL A 544 2.93 12.88 16.93
C VAL A 544 3.53 13.14 18.30
N GLY A 545 3.85 14.40 18.59
CA GLY A 545 4.50 14.84 19.82
C GLY A 545 6.00 14.52 19.91
N LYS A 546 6.55 13.79 18.91
CA LYS A 546 7.97 13.41 18.87
C LYS A 546 8.68 13.94 17.61
N VAL A 547 8.07 13.74 16.45
CA VAL A 547 8.57 14.21 15.15
C VAL A 547 7.68 15.29 14.57
N VAL A 548 6.37 15.13 14.71
CA VAL A 548 5.39 16.10 14.24
C VAL A 548 4.50 16.61 15.37
N SER A 549 3.97 17.83 15.23
CA SER A 549 2.94 18.37 16.11
C SER A 549 1.58 17.69 15.90
N PRO A 550 0.56 17.94 16.74
CA PRO A 550 -0.82 17.47 16.50
C PRO A 550 -1.40 17.93 15.14
N ASP A 551 -0.96 19.09 14.64
CA ASP A 551 -1.26 19.62 13.31
C ASP A 551 -0.41 19.00 12.19
N ARG A 552 0.36 17.96 12.52
CA ARG A 552 1.23 17.21 11.61
C ARG A 552 2.37 18.02 10.99
N LYS A 553 2.74 19.15 11.61
CA LYS A 553 3.92 19.94 11.23
C LYS A 553 5.18 19.33 11.82
N VAL A 554 6.25 19.23 11.04
CA VAL A 554 7.55 18.77 11.55
C VAL A 554 8.04 19.74 12.62
N LEU A 555 8.38 19.23 13.80
CA LEU A 555 8.82 20.04 14.93
C LEU A 555 10.17 20.70 14.60
N GLY A 556 10.30 21.99 14.91
CA GLY A 556 11.53 22.75 14.67
C GLY A 556 11.75 23.20 13.21
N VAL A 557 10.88 22.82 12.26
CA VAL A 557 11.03 23.13 10.83
C VAL A 557 9.83 23.91 10.30
N ASN A 558 10.10 24.98 9.55
CA ASN A 558 9.06 25.76 8.91
C ASN A 558 8.70 25.19 7.52
N ARG A 559 7.41 25.26 7.17
CA ARG A 559 6.87 24.84 5.86
C ARG A 559 7.03 23.35 5.53
N LEU A 560 6.99 22.49 6.55
CA LEU A 560 7.07 21.03 6.38
C LEU A 560 6.04 20.29 7.23
N ARG A 561 5.34 19.32 6.62
CA ARG A 561 4.41 18.40 7.31
C ARG A 561 4.62 16.95 6.91
N VAL A 562 4.12 16.03 7.73
CA VAL A 562 4.00 14.60 7.40
C VAL A 562 2.55 14.15 7.58
N ILE A 563 1.89 13.74 6.52
CA ILE A 563 0.49 13.27 6.52
C ILE A 563 0.44 11.91 5.85
N ASP A 564 0.71 10.87 6.63
CA ASP A 564 0.52 9.46 6.29
C ASP A 564 0.58 8.58 7.56
N GLY A 565 0.55 7.25 7.38
CA GLY A 565 0.60 6.26 8.47
C GLY A 565 1.90 6.25 9.30
N SER A 566 2.97 6.95 8.90
CA SER A 566 4.16 7.12 9.73
C SER A 566 3.88 7.87 11.04
N THR A 567 2.77 8.60 11.06
CA THR A 567 2.37 9.46 12.17
C THR A 567 1.38 8.79 13.13
N PHE A 568 1.11 7.49 12.94
CA PHE A 568 0.31 6.68 13.85
C PHE A 568 1.20 5.96 14.85
N ASP A 569 0.77 5.93 16.11
CA ASP A 569 1.35 5.17 17.23
C ASP A 569 0.71 3.78 17.39
N GLU A 570 -0.48 3.60 16.84
CA GLU A 570 -1.21 2.34 16.76
C GLU A 570 -2.00 2.19 15.44
N SER A 571 -2.40 0.96 15.11
CA SER A 571 -3.30 0.71 13.97
C SER A 571 -4.71 1.23 14.31
N PRO A 572 -5.34 2.04 13.45
CA PRO A 572 -6.59 2.74 13.79
C PRO A 572 -7.84 1.85 13.88
N GLY A 573 -7.72 0.54 13.74
CA GLY A 573 -8.82 -0.41 13.68
C GLY A 573 -8.41 -1.69 12.96
N THR A 574 -9.37 -2.32 12.28
CA THR A 574 -9.12 -3.58 11.55
C THR A 574 -8.12 -3.38 10.43
N ASN A 575 -8.32 -2.36 9.59
CA ASN A 575 -7.45 -2.05 8.45
C ASN A 575 -7.27 -0.53 8.35
N PRO A 576 -6.05 -0.04 8.12
CA PRO A 576 -5.76 1.40 8.19
C PRO A 576 -6.19 2.17 6.94
N GLN A 577 -6.45 1.52 5.80
CA GLN A 577 -6.56 2.22 4.52
C GLN A 577 -7.66 3.29 4.50
N ALA A 578 -8.83 3.01 5.08
CA ALA A 578 -9.93 3.96 5.14
C ALA A 578 -9.50 5.22 5.90
N THR A 579 -8.89 5.02 7.07
CA THR A 579 -8.42 6.08 7.95
C THR A 579 -7.30 6.89 7.33
N VAL A 580 -6.38 6.26 6.59
CA VAL A 580 -5.29 6.97 5.89
C VAL A 580 -5.84 7.83 4.74
N MET A 581 -6.81 7.33 3.97
CA MET A 581 -7.49 8.13 2.92
C MET A 581 -8.29 9.27 3.52
N MET A 582 -9.06 8.98 4.57
CA MET A 582 -9.84 9.96 5.32
C MET A 582 -8.93 11.04 5.90
N MET A 583 -7.80 10.69 6.52
CA MET A 583 -6.84 11.63 7.08
C MET A 583 -6.27 12.58 6.02
N GLY A 584 -5.98 12.09 4.81
CA GLY A 584 -5.53 12.94 3.71
C GLY A 584 -6.55 14.02 3.37
N ARG A 585 -7.82 13.65 3.23
CA ARG A 585 -8.92 14.60 3.03
C ARG A 585 -9.11 15.53 4.23
N TYR A 586 -9.23 14.97 5.43
CA TYR A 586 -9.45 15.68 6.69
C TYR A 586 -8.41 16.79 6.88
N MET A 587 -7.13 16.47 6.68
CA MET A 587 -6.06 17.45 6.82
C MET A 587 -6.08 18.49 5.71
N GLY A 588 -6.42 18.10 4.46
CA GLY A 588 -6.64 19.03 3.37
C GLY A 588 -7.73 20.06 3.70
N VAL A 589 -8.88 19.61 4.17
CA VAL A 589 -10.00 20.49 4.58
C VAL A 589 -9.59 21.38 5.74
N LYS A 590 -8.91 20.83 6.76
CA LYS A 590 -8.41 21.61 7.90
C LYS A 590 -7.45 22.73 7.44
N ILE A 591 -6.55 22.43 6.51
CA ILE A 591 -5.63 23.42 5.93
C ILE A 591 -6.40 24.50 5.16
N LEU A 592 -7.36 24.12 4.31
CA LEU A 592 -8.19 25.07 3.56
C LEU A 592 -9.00 25.99 4.49
N ARG A 593 -9.73 25.41 5.46
CA ARG A 593 -10.51 26.18 6.46
C ARG A 593 -9.62 27.14 7.24
N LYS A 594 -8.42 26.72 7.64
CA LYS A 594 -7.45 27.59 8.33
C LYS A 594 -6.94 28.74 7.47
N ARG A 595 -6.74 28.53 6.16
CA ARG A 595 -6.19 29.56 5.26
C ARG A 595 -7.23 30.50 4.67
N LEU A 596 -8.46 30.02 4.50
CA LEU A 596 -9.49 30.73 3.72
C LEU A 596 -10.74 31.07 4.54
N GLY A 597 -10.88 30.53 5.75
CA GLY A 597 -12.12 30.66 6.54
C GLY A 597 -13.32 30.20 5.73
N ASN A 598 -14.38 31.02 5.69
CA ASN A 598 -15.61 30.75 4.94
C ASN A 598 -15.38 30.58 3.43
N LYS A 599 -14.29 31.14 2.86
CA LYS A 599 -13.96 31.03 1.42
C LYS A 599 -13.39 29.66 1.04
N ALA A 600 -13.23 28.73 2.00
CA ALA A 600 -12.71 27.39 1.74
C ALA A 600 -13.66 26.55 0.86
N GLY A 601 -14.98 26.73 0.99
CA GLY A 601 -15.97 25.97 0.24
C GLY A 601 -15.98 24.46 0.54
N VAL A 602 -15.43 24.05 1.69
CA VAL A 602 -15.33 22.66 2.18
C VAL A 602 -15.44 22.55 3.69
#